data_AF-A0A8X6HHP1-F1
#
_entry.id   AF-A0A8X6HHP1-F1
#
_cell.length_a   1.000
_cell.length_b   1.000
_cell.length_c   1.000
_cell.angle_alpha   90.00
_cell.angle_beta   90.00
_cell.angle_gamma   90.00
#
_symmetry.space_group_name_H-M   'P 1'
#
loop_
_entity.id
_entity.type
_entity.pdbx_description
1 polymer ?
#
loop_
_entity_poly.entity_id
_entity_poly.type
_entity_poly.pdbx_seq_one_letter_code
_entity_poly.pdbx_strand_id
1 'polypeptide(L)'
;MAKSLKFKDAISLSSRPPFHNTTLMMAFAGCVILVMHFKGYELMENFGWYILVASVSHHLQDAQRRGLWLWPFATKPINFPNYLILSYIFPLAIGSLLKILNKNIIKVKYHDVLLV
;
A
#
# COMPACT_ATOMS: atom_id res chain seq x y z
N MET A 1 -4.76 5.77 20.99
CA MET A 1 -5.95 4.99 20.61
C MET A 1 -7.18 5.63 21.24
N ALA A 2 -8.33 5.54 20.57
CA ALA A 2 -9.58 6.05 21.13
C ALA A 2 -9.87 5.23 22.39
N LYS A 3 -10.17 5.91 23.51
CA LYS A 3 -10.52 5.25 24.78
C LYS A 3 -11.99 4.84 24.83
N SER A 4 -12.69 4.86 23.70
CA SER A 4 -14.10 4.55 23.57
C SER A 4 -14.42 3.99 22.18
N LEU A 5 -15.59 3.35 22.05
CA LEU A 5 -16.15 2.89 20.77
C LEU A 5 -16.96 3.98 20.05
N LYS A 6 -16.95 5.23 20.55
CA LYS A 6 -17.68 6.33 19.91
C LYS A 6 -16.95 6.74 18.64
N PHE A 7 -17.66 6.79 17.52
CA PHE A 7 -17.11 7.21 16.23
C PHE A 7 -16.44 8.60 16.30
N LYS A 8 -17.03 9.54 17.05
CA LYS A 8 -16.46 10.87 17.30
C LYS A 8 -15.07 10.82 17.94
N ASP A 9 -14.81 9.85 18.82
CA ASP A 9 -13.53 9.71 19.52
C ASP A 9 -12.49 9.02 18.63
N ALA A 10 -12.94 8.15 17.71
CA ALA A 10 -12.10 7.52 16.70
C ALA A 10 -11.58 8.53 15.65
N ILE A 11 -12.36 9.56 15.33
CA ILE A 11 -11.95 10.59 14.34
C ILE A 11 -11.21 11.80 14.96
N SER A 12 -11.29 12.00 16.28
CA SER A 12 -10.72 13.17 16.99
C SER A 12 -9.42 12.89 17.75
N LEU A 13 -8.78 11.75 17.50
CA LEU A 13 -7.53 11.34 18.13
C LEU A 13 -6.40 12.37 18.02
N SER A 14 -5.86 12.84 19.15
CA SER A 14 -4.76 13.84 19.16
C SER A 14 -3.46 13.32 18.56
N SER A 15 -3.15 12.03 18.73
CA SER A 15 -1.94 11.38 18.20
C SER A 15 -2.24 10.40 17.06
N ARG A 16 -1.26 10.18 16.17
CA ARG A 16 -1.38 9.15 15.12
C ARG A 16 -1.19 7.76 15.70
N PRO A 17 -2.04 6.79 15.35
CA PRO A 17 -1.77 5.39 15.63
C PRO A 17 -0.47 4.94 14.92
N PRO A 18 0.28 3.97 15.47
CA PRO A 18 1.58 3.57 14.93
C PRO A 18 1.51 3.06 13.48
N PHE A 19 0.40 2.43 13.09
CA PHE A 19 0.17 1.94 11.72
C PHE A 19 -0.16 3.03 10.68
N HIS A 20 -0.14 4.31 11.08
CA HIS A 20 -0.22 5.44 10.13
C HIS A 20 1.17 5.91 9.65
N ASN A 21 2.24 5.21 10.05
CA ASN A 21 3.54 5.38 9.42
C ASN A 21 3.50 4.73 8.03
N THR A 22 3.48 5.56 7.00
CA THR A 22 3.37 5.14 5.59
C THR A 22 4.59 4.35 5.17
N THR A 23 5.80 4.76 5.58
CA THR A 23 7.03 4.00 5.31
C THR A 23 6.97 2.59 5.89
N LEU A 24 6.56 2.46 7.16
CA LEU A 24 6.47 1.16 7.84
C LEU A 24 5.46 0.24 7.14
N MET A 25 4.29 0.75 6.77
CA MET A 25 3.25 -0.09 6.18
C MET A 25 3.56 -0.48 4.73
N MET A 26 4.20 0.40 3.96
CA MET A 26 4.73 0.05 2.63
C MET A 26 5.83 -1.01 2.73
N ALA A 27 6.75 -0.87 3.69
CA ALA A 27 7.81 -1.85 3.90
C ALA A 27 7.23 -3.21 4.29
N PHE A 28 6.27 -3.24 5.23
CA PHE A 28 5.60 -4.47 5.64
C PHE A 28 4.91 -5.16 4.45
N ALA A 29 4.09 -4.44 3.69
CA ALA A 29 3.41 -5.00 2.53
C ALA A 29 4.40 -5.48 1.46
N GLY A 30 5.45 -4.70 1.18
CA GLY A 30 6.52 -5.08 0.26
C GLY A 30 7.25 -6.36 0.68
N CYS A 31 7.58 -6.52 1.97
CA CYS A 31 8.17 -7.75 2.50
C CYS A 31 7.24 -8.96 2.31
N VAL A 32 5.94 -8.81 2.60
CA VAL A 32 4.95 -9.89 2.38
C VAL A 32 4.89 -10.28 0.91
N ILE A 33 4.77 -9.30 0.00
CA ILE A 33 4.75 -9.53 -1.45
C ILE A 33 5.99 -10.28 -1.89
N LEU A 34 7.19 -9.80 -1.55
CA LEU A 34 8.45 -10.40 -1.98
C LEU A 34 8.62 -11.83 -1.47
N VAL A 35 8.37 -12.05 -0.17
CA VAL A 35 8.53 -13.39 0.43
C VAL A 35 7.55 -14.39 -0.17
N MET A 36 6.30 -13.99 -0.38
CA MET A 36 5.27 -14.88 -0.94
C MET A 36 5.49 -15.15 -2.42
N HIS A 37 5.96 -14.14 -3.16
CA HIS A 37 6.36 -14.27 -4.55
C HIS A 37 7.46 -15.32 -4.73
N PHE A 38 8.57 -15.21 -3.97
CA PHE A 38 9.67 -16.19 -4.04
C PHE A 38 9.28 -17.59 -3.55
N LYS A 39 8.26 -17.70 -2.70
CA LYS A 39 7.70 -19.00 -2.28
C LYS A 39 6.67 -19.58 -3.24
N GLY A 40 6.25 -18.83 -4.27
CA GLY A 40 5.19 -19.25 -5.20
C GLY A 40 3.78 -19.28 -4.58
N TYR A 41 3.55 -18.58 -3.47
CA TYR A 41 2.25 -18.53 -2.80
C TYR A 41 1.38 -17.37 -3.31
N GLU A 42 0.80 -17.55 -4.49
CA GLU A 42 0.05 -16.52 -5.22
C GLU A 42 -1.07 -15.86 -4.39
N LEU A 43 -1.84 -16.64 -3.62
CA LEU A 43 -2.92 -16.10 -2.78
C LEU A 43 -2.40 -15.12 -1.72
N MET A 44 -1.28 -15.45 -1.07
CA MET A 44 -0.70 -14.62 -0.02
C MET A 44 0.05 -13.42 -0.60
N GLU A 45 0.63 -13.57 -1.80
CA GLU A 45 1.17 -12.45 -2.56
C GLU A 45 0.07 -11.42 -2.88
N ASN A 46 -1.08 -11.88 -3.41
CA ASN A 46 -2.26 -11.04 -3.68
C ASN A 46 -2.76 -10.32 -2.42
N PHE A 47 -2.73 -11.00 -1.28
CA PHE A 47 -3.08 -10.39 0.01
C PHE A 47 -2.12 -9.24 0.38
N GLY A 48 -0.82 -9.40 0.11
CA GLY A 48 0.17 -8.33 0.27
C GLY A 48 -0.13 -7.12 -0.61
N TRP A 49 -0.52 -7.35 -1.87
CA TRP A 49 -0.95 -6.29 -2.78
C TRP A 49 -2.22 -5.56 -2.29
N TYR A 50 -3.20 -6.28 -1.74
CA TYR A 50 -4.39 -5.66 -1.14
C TYR A 50 -4.04 -4.81 0.09
N ILE A 51 -3.18 -5.31 0.97
CA ILE A 51 -2.70 -4.55 2.13
C ILE A 51 -2.01 -3.26 1.68
N LEU A 52 -1.17 -3.31 0.65
CA LEU A 52 -0.49 -2.14 0.12
C LEU A 52 -1.50 -1.09 -0.38
N VAL A 53 -2.45 -1.50 -1.22
CA VAL A 53 -3.45 -0.58 -1.79
C VAL A 53 -4.36 0.00 -0.72
N ALA A 54 -4.85 -0.82 0.20
CA ALA A 54 -5.71 -0.36 1.30
C ALA A 54 -4.97 0.63 2.21
N SER A 55 -3.72 0.31 2.57
CA SER A 55 -2.92 1.14 3.48
C SER A 55 -2.58 2.50 2.87
N VAL A 56 -2.14 2.52 1.60
CA VAL A 56 -1.82 3.78 0.92
C VAL A 56 -3.08 4.64 0.73
N SER A 57 -4.20 4.04 0.35
CA SER A 57 -5.48 4.77 0.21
C SER A 57 -5.92 5.39 1.53
N HIS A 58 -5.86 4.61 2.61
CA HIS A 58 -6.15 5.07 3.97
C HIS A 58 -5.21 6.20 4.41
N HIS A 59 -3.91 6.07 4.13
CA HIS A 59 -2.92 7.09 4.48
C HIS A 59 -3.05 8.36 3.63
N LEU A 60 -3.46 8.27 2.37
CA LEU A 60 -3.77 9.44 1.53
C LEU A 60 -4.96 10.22 2.07
N GLN A 61 -6.00 9.52 2.55
CA GLN A 61 -7.15 10.17 3.19
C GLN A 61 -6.75 10.84 4.52
N ASP A 62 -5.94 10.17 5.36
CA ASP A 62 -5.39 10.80 6.57
C ASP A 62 -4.45 11.97 6.25
N ALA A 63 -3.74 11.91 5.12
CA ALA A 63 -2.81 12.94 4.69
C ALA A 63 -3.49 14.26 4.32
N GLN A 64 -4.78 14.26 3.98
CA GLN A 64 -5.52 15.51 3.81
C GLN A 64 -5.61 16.32 5.10
N ARG A 65 -5.63 15.65 6.25
CA ARG A 65 -5.72 16.29 7.58
C ARG A 65 -4.34 16.57 8.18
N ARG A 66 -3.39 15.65 8.01
CA ARG A 66 -2.13 15.66 8.79
C ARG A 66 -0.86 15.53 7.95
N GLY A 67 -0.98 15.31 6.64
CA GLY A 67 0.12 14.91 5.75
C GLY A 67 0.47 13.43 5.85
N LEU A 68 1.39 12.94 5.02
CA LEU A 68 1.93 11.59 5.10
C LEU A 68 3.04 11.53 6.15
N TRP A 69 3.11 10.41 6.86
CA TRP A 69 4.21 10.14 7.78
C TRP A 69 5.20 9.19 7.10
N LEU A 70 6.17 9.80 6.40
CA LEU A 70 7.21 9.12 5.65
C LEU A 70 8.49 9.07 6.49
N TRP A 71 8.48 8.30 7.58
CA TRP A 71 9.59 8.26 8.53
C TRP A 71 10.95 8.15 7.81
N PRO A 72 11.95 8.99 8.17
CA PRO A 72 11.97 9.92 9.32
C PRO A 72 11.28 11.27 9.09
N PHE A 73 10.68 11.50 7.92
CA PHE A 73 10.06 12.78 7.53
C PHE A 73 8.53 12.74 7.65
N ALA A 74 7.93 13.92 7.58
CA ALA A 74 6.48 14.09 7.46
C ALA A 74 6.18 15.17 6.42
N THR A 75 5.13 14.97 5.63
CA THR A 75 4.71 15.97 4.66
C THR A 75 3.74 16.97 5.30
N LYS A 76 3.56 18.12 4.65
CA LYS A 76 2.41 18.99 4.94
C LYS A 76 1.10 18.28 4.51
N PRO A 77 -0.06 18.69 5.06
CA PRO A 77 -1.35 18.20 4.61
C PRO A 77 -1.53 18.35 3.10
N ILE A 78 -2.06 17.31 2.47
CA ILE A 78 -2.27 17.25 1.03
C ILE A 78 -3.59 17.96 0.71
N ASN A 79 -3.57 18.90 -0.25
CA ASN A 79 -4.79 19.56 -0.69
C ASN A 79 -5.75 18.57 -1.39
N PHE A 80 -7.03 18.93 -1.49
CA PHE A 80 -8.05 18.04 -2.06
C PHE A 80 -7.74 17.59 -3.51
N PRO A 81 -7.28 18.48 -4.42
CA PRO A 81 -6.91 18.06 -5.78
C PRO A 81 -5.78 17.02 -5.81
N ASN A 82 -4.70 17.23 -5.05
CA ASN A 82 -3.58 16.31 -5.01
C ASN A 82 -3.99 14.97 -4.39
N TYR A 83 -4.83 14.98 -3.36
CA TYR A 83 -5.40 13.74 -2.81
C TYR A 83 -6.17 12.96 -3.87
N LEU A 84 -7.05 13.64 -4.62
CA LEU A 84 -7.85 13.02 -5.65
C LEU A 84 -6.95 12.39 -6.72
N ILE A 85 -6.00 13.17 -7.25
CA ILE A 85 -5.04 12.72 -8.26
C ILE A 85 -4.25 11.51 -7.76
N LEU A 86 -3.68 11.57 -6.55
CA LEU A 86 -2.89 10.47 -5.99
C LEU A 86 -3.74 9.21 -5.76
N SER A 87 -4.98 9.37 -5.31
CA SER A 87 -5.91 8.25 -5.07
C SER A 87 -6.31 7.52 -6.35
N TYR A 88 -6.27 8.19 -7.51
CA TYR A 88 -6.49 7.57 -8.82
C TYR A 88 -5.19 7.02 -9.44
N ILE A 89 -4.11 7.80 -9.40
CA ILE A 89 -2.83 7.41 -9.99
C ILE A 89 -2.26 6.15 -9.32
N PHE A 90 -2.34 6.07 -7.99
CA PHE A 90 -1.75 4.97 -7.25
C PHE A 90 -2.28 3.58 -7.67
N PRO A 91 -3.59 3.28 -7.62
CA PRO A 91 -4.10 1.99 -8.05
C PRO A 91 -3.86 1.71 -9.54
N LEU A 92 -3.87 2.73 -10.41
CA LEU A 92 -3.54 2.56 -11.83
C LEU A 92 -2.07 2.16 -12.06
N ALA A 93 -1.16 2.75 -11.28
CA ALA A 93 0.25 2.41 -11.31
C ALA A 93 0.47 0.96 -10.83
N ILE A 94 -0.18 0.56 -9.73
CA ILE A 94 -0.12 -0.83 -9.23
C ILE A 94 -0.71 -1.81 -10.26
N GLY A 95 -1.86 -1.51 -10.86
CA GLY A 95 -2.46 -2.37 -11.89
C GLY A 95 -1.56 -2.53 -13.12
N SER A 96 -0.90 -1.45 -13.53
CA SER A 96 0.07 -1.46 -14.64
C SER A 96 1.32 -2.27 -14.28
N LEU A 97 1.84 -2.12 -13.06
CA LEU A 97 2.96 -2.91 -12.55
C LEU A 97 2.62 -4.41 -12.53
N LEU A 98 1.48 -4.80 -11.95
CA LEU A 98 1.03 -6.19 -11.92
C LEU A 98 0.89 -6.79 -13.32
N LYS A 99 0.39 -6.02 -14.29
CA LYS A 99 0.31 -6.46 -15.69
C LYS A 99 1.69 -6.73 -16.28
N ILE A 100 2.68 -5.88 -16.00
CA ILE A 100 4.07 -6.06 -16.44
C ILE A 100 4.69 -7.29 -15.76
N LEU A 101 4.55 -7.41 -14.45
CA LEU A 101 5.07 -8.55 -13.68
C LEU A 101 4.47 -9.87 -14.18
N ASN A 102 3.15 -9.95 -14.36
CA ASN A 102 2.50 -11.14 -14.89
C ASN A 102 2.93 -11.47 -16.31
N LYS A 103 3.11 -10.47 -17.19
CA LYS A 103 3.65 -10.69 -18.54
C LYS A 103 5.07 -11.27 -18.50
N ASN A 104 5.88 -10.83 -17.55
CA ASN A 104 7.24 -11.35 -17.36
C ASN A 104 7.22 -12.76 -16.76
N ILE A 105 6.37 -13.05 -15.78
CA ILE A 105 6.20 -14.40 -15.20
C ILE A 105 5.77 -15.40 -16.27
N ILE A 106 4.80 -15.06 -17.12
CA ILE A 106 4.36 -15.93 -18.23
C ILE A 106 5.52 -16.21 -19.19
N LYS A 107 6.33 -15.19 -19.52
CA LYS A 107 7.52 -15.37 -20.37
C LYS A 107 8.58 -16.25 -19.72
N VAL A 108 8.86 -16.08 -18.42
CA VAL A 108 9.82 -16.88 -17.66
C VAL A 108 9.39 -18.34 -17.63
N LYS A 109 8.13 -18.63 -17.25
CA LYS A 109 7.57 -19.99 -17.28
C LYS A 109 7.65 -20.62 -18.68
N TYR A 110 7.41 -19.85 -19.74
CA TYR A 110 7.52 -20.36 -21.12
C TYR A 110 8.96 -20.74 -21.49
N HIS A 111 9.95 -19.96 -21.05
CA HIS A 111 11.37 -20.28 -21.29
C HIS A 111 11.82 -21.51 -20.50
N ASP A 112 11.36 -21.66 -19.25
CA ASP A 112 11.68 -22.83 -18.43
C ASP A 112 11.13 -24.13 -19.01
N VAL A 113 9.98 -24.07 -19.71
CA VAL A 113 9.36 -25.24 -20.38
C VAL A 113 10.07 -25.61 -21.70
N LEU A 114 10.72 -24.65 -22.38
CA LEU A 114 11.42 -24.89 -23.65
C LEU A 114 12.88 -25.35 -23.48
N LEU A 115 13.39 -25.36 -22.25
CA LEU A 115 14.75 -25.79 -21.90
C LEU A 115 14.80 -27.18 -21.24
N VAL A 116 13.68 -27.92 -21.26
CA VAL A 116 13.56 -29.32 -20.82
C VAL A 116 13.27 -30.19 -22.04
#